data_AF-A0A9W8MWP1-F1
#
_entry.id   AF-A0A9W8MWP1-F1
#
_cell.length_a   1.000
_cell.length_b   1.000
_cell.length_c   1.000
_cell.angle_alpha   90.00
_cell.angle_beta   90.00
_cell.angle_gamma   90.00
#
_symmetry.space_group_name_H-M   'P 1'
#
loop_
_entity.id
_entity.type
_entity.pdbx_description
1 polymer ?
#
loop_
_entity_poly.entity_id
_entity_poly.type
_entity_poly.pdbx_seq_one_letter_code
_entity_poly.pdbx_strand_id
1 'polypeptide(L)'
;MMARPTGVDSIPNELLENIFEVGLLLPIPMDDNYPHRPLFSKSPLLPLYPTALSQVCIRWRELVLQMPNLWSHIHLTRSIEAHRRLKSEVRRSLEWLPTYLIRSADLPLHVTVDTTRLPATTVLNHILPYSLRWQSFTLLVSHVGSLPSILPLLEKTRVPQLRALSITSDIYRDGIVCYEPLSPFFAVSTPELSSVHLHGVYILWNAAPLKNLRTLELHFTSRWPTFTELRDVFRASPQLRRFVIHDDITELLRHVDQPLSKPKIELGSLRYLEIEAYRVRGGHADVASLIGLFTLPRLETLVLRELKTGEWTNVAMIYGLPTDPRKFQIRPSRRSTDYRASVFRVSDSFPLLSTLIVSSSSFSGGTIH
;
A
#
# COMPACT_ATOMS: atom_id res chain seq x y z
N MET A 1 -35.10 7.61 35.97
CA MET A 1 -34.31 6.40 36.24
C MET A 1 -33.11 6.44 35.30
N MET A 2 -31.93 6.86 35.77
CA MET A 2 -30.74 6.97 34.93
C MET A 2 -30.14 5.58 34.76
N ALA A 3 -29.98 5.12 33.52
CA ALA A 3 -29.28 3.87 33.22
C ALA A 3 -27.85 3.95 33.76
N ARG A 4 -27.46 3.00 34.61
CA ARG A 4 -26.06 2.90 35.03
C ARG A 4 -25.22 2.59 33.77
N PRO A 5 -24.11 3.30 33.54
CA PRO A 5 -23.23 2.97 32.43
C PRO A 5 -22.76 1.52 32.59
N THR A 6 -23.02 0.70 31.59
CA THR A 6 -22.49 -0.66 31.50
C THR A 6 -20.99 -0.55 31.26
N GLY A 7 -20.19 -1.02 32.21
CA GLY A 7 -18.74 -1.03 32.07
C GLY A 7 -18.27 -2.05 31.02
N VAL A 8 -17.04 -1.89 30.55
CA VAL A 8 -16.40 -2.78 29.56
C VAL A 8 -16.33 -4.24 30.05
N ASP A 9 -16.33 -4.43 31.37
CA ASP A 9 -16.41 -5.72 32.06
C ASP A 9 -17.70 -6.50 31.79
N SER A 10 -18.78 -5.83 31.39
CA SER A 10 -20.06 -6.46 31.05
C SER A 10 -20.20 -6.90 29.59
N ILE A 11 -19.24 -6.54 28.72
CA ILE A 11 -19.25 -6.94 27.31
C ILE A 11 -19.08 -8.46 27.23
N PRO A 12 -19.87 -9.22 26.43
CA PRO A 12 -19.69 -10.66 26.20
C PRO A 12 -18.33 -11.03 25.57
N ASN A 13 -17.89 -12.28 25.72
CA ASN A 13 -16.58 -12.72 25.22
C ASN A 13 -16.50 -12.59 23.70
N GLU A 14 -17.58 -12.93 22.98
CA GLU A 14 -17.67 -12.90 21.53
C GLU A 14 -17.48 -11.47 20.98
N LEU A 15 -18.00 -10.48 21.70
CA LEU A 15 -17.79 -9.07 21.32
C LEU A 15 -16.36 -8.61 21.62
N LEU A 16 -15.76 -9.07 22.72
CA LEU A 16 -14.35 -8.78 23.00
C LEU A 16 -13.43 -9.40 21.96
N GLU A 17 -13.67 -10.65 21.58
CA GLU A 17 -12.92 -11.34 20.52
C GLU A 17 -13.01 -10.58 19.20
N ASN A 18 -14.21 -10.19 18.77
CA ASN A 18 -14.41 -9.35 17.58
C ASN A 18 -13.66 -8.01 17.67
N ILE A 19 -13.69 -7.34 18.83
CA ILE A 19 -12.94 -6.10 19.05
C ILE A 19 -11.43 -6.35 18.92
N PHE A 20 -10.93 -7.46 19.49
CA PHE A 20 -9.52 -7.81 19.41
C PHE A 20 -9.09 -8.07 17.97
N GLU A 21 -9.92 -8.77 17.20
CA GLU A 21 -9.68 -9.01 15.77
C GLU A 21 -9.67 -7.73 14.95
N VAL A 22 -10.63 -6.82 15.17
CA VAL A 22 -10.64 -5.52 14.49
C VAL A 22 -9.38 -4.73 14.80
N GLY A 23 -8.90 -4.77 16.05
CA GLY A 23 -7.67 -4.08 16.43
C GLY A 23 -6.41 -4.65 15.76
N LEU A 24 -6.38 -5.92 15.35
CA LEU A 24 -5.29 -6.48 14.53
C LEU A 24 -5.22 -5.87 13.13
N LEU A 25 -6.37 -5.50 12.57
CA LEU A 25 -6.49 -4.98 11.22
C LEU A 25 -6.19 -3.48 11.14
N LEU A 26 -5.96 -2.82 12.28
CA LEU A 26 -5.58 -1.42 12.29
C LEU A 26 -4.22 -1.26 11.58
N PRO A 27 -4.10 -0.29 10.65
CA PRO A 27 -2.86 -0.07 9.94
C PRO A 27 -1.76 0.32 10.94
N ILE A 28 -0.52 -0.07 10.62
CA ILE A 28 0.64 0.43 11.35
C ILE A 28 0.59 1.95 11.23
N PRO A 29 0.63 2.71 12.35
CA PRO A 29 0.59 4.16 12.28
C PRO A 29 1.80 4.65 11.50
N MET A 30 1.53 5.21 10.32
CA MET A 30 2.49 5.86 9.44
C MET A 30 2.38 7.37 9.66
N ASP A 31 3.48 8.13 9.48
CA ASP A 31 3.39 9.60 9.53
C ASP A 31 2.68 10.10 8.26
N ASP A 32 1.51 10.71 8.44
CA ASP A 32 0.71 11.28 7.35
C ASP A 32 1.44 12.38 6.56
N ASN A 33 2.54 12.94 7.10
CA ASN A 33 3.35 13.95 6.42
C ASN A 33 4.53 13.35 5.62
N TYR A 34 4.54 12.05 5.35
CA TYR A 34 5.48 11.48 4.41
C TYR A 34 5.25 12.06 3.00
N PRO A 35 6.31 12.35 2.22
CA PRO A 35 7.73 12.05 2.44
C PRO A 35 8.51 13.15 3.16
N HIS A 36 7.86 14.22 3.62
CA HIS A 36 8.53 15.32 4.31
C HIS A 36 9.08 14.93 5.68
N ARG A 37 8.52 13.88 6.29
CA ARG A 37 9.02 13.27 7.53
C ARG A 37 9.33 11.79 7.31
N PRO A 38 10.32 11.23 8.02
CA PRO A 38 10.56 9.80 7.98
C PRO A 38 9.32 9.06 8.49
N LEU A 39 8.90 8.07 7.71
CA LEU A 39 7.64 7.37 7.87
C LEU A 39 7.48 6.73 9.27
N PHE A 40 8.60 6.32 9.88
CA PHE A 40 8.64 5.60 11.16
C PHE A 40 9.29 6.39 12.30
N SER A 41 9.51 7.69 12.12
CA SER A 41 10.25 8.52 13.09
C SER A 41 9.61 8.63 14.48
N LYS A 42 8.30 8.38 14.60
CA LYS A 42 7.53 8.62 15.84
C LYS A 42 6.62 7.49 16.28
N SER A 43 6.51 6.39 15.53
CA SER A 43 5.62 5.30 15.91
C SER A 43 6.10 4.72 17.25
N PRO A 44 5.40 4.96 18.37
CA PRO A 44 5.77 4.35 19.64
C PRO A 44 5.71 2.84 19.41
N LEU A 45 6.64 2.09 20.02
CA LEU A 45 6.47 0.66 20.09
C LEU A 45 5.14 0.38 20.76
N LEU A 46 4.12 0.04 19.98
CA LEU A 46 2.96 -0.58 20.55
C LEU A 46 3.48 -1.89 21.14
N PRO A 47 3.31 -2.14 22.46
CA PRO A 47 3.57 -3.45 23.02
C PRO A 47 2.90 -4.47 22.12
N LEU A 48 3.58 -5.59 21.84
CA LEU A 48 3.07 -6.62 20.92
C LEU A 48 1.59 -6.84 21.24
N TYR A 49 0.72 -6.60 20.26
CA TYR A 49 -0.71 -6.36 20.52
C TYR A 49 -1.38 -7.42 21.40
N PRO A 50 -1.16 -8.74 21.19
CA PRO A 50 -1.68 -9.78 22.08
C PRO A 50 -1.12 -9.67 23.51
N THR A 51 0.17 -9.33 23.64
CA THR A 51 0.78 -9.09 24.96
C THR A 51 0.10 -7.91 25.65
N ALA A 52 -0.17 -6.81 24.95
CA ALA A 52 -0.84 -5.63 25.51
C ALA A 52 -2.24 -5.98 26.04
N LEU A 53 -3.04 -6.67 25.22
CA LEU A 53 -4.37 -7.15 25.62
C LEU A 53 -4.31 -8.08 26.84
N SER A 54 -3.32 -8.98 26.89
CA SER A 54 -3.14 -9.93 28.00
C SER A 54 -2.77 -9.27 29.34
N GLN A 55 -2.44 -7.98 29.37
CA GLN A 55 -2.13 -7.24 30.60
C GLN A 55 -3.32 -6.43 31.15
N VAL A 56 -4.47 -6.41 30.46
CA VAL A 56 -5.63 -5.63 30.89
C VAL A 56 -6.32 -6.26 32.11
N CYS A 57 -6.76 -7.51 32.00
CA CYS A 57 -7.32 -8.29 33.11
C CYS A 57 -7.18 -9.79 32.85
N ILE A 58 -7.50 -10.63 33.85
CA ILE A 58 -7.43 -12.11 33.74
C ILE A 58 -8.30 -12.61 32.59
N ARG A 59 -9.54 -12.11 32.50
CA ARG A 59 -10.49 -12.49 31.44
C ARG A 59 -9.93 -12.22 30.04
N TRP A 60 -9.34 -11.06 29.80
CA TRP A 60 -8.74 -10.72 28.50
C TRP A 60 -7.53 -11.61 28.19
N ARG A 61 -6.71 -11.90 29.20
CA ARG A 61 -5.58 -12.82 29.05
C ARG A 61 -6.02 -14.21 28.63
N GLU A 62 -7.05 -14.77 29.28
CA GLU A 62 -7.59 -16.10 28.96
C GLU A 62 -8.10 -16.14 27.52
N LEU A 63 -8.89 -15.14 27.10
CA LEU A 63 -9.37 -15.02 25.72
C LEU A 63 -8.21 -14.94 24.72
N VAL A 64 -7.26 -14.03 24.94
CA VAL A 64 -6.12 -13.84 24.03
C VAL A 64 -5.29 -15.12 23.88
N LEU A 65 -5.12 -15.90 24.96
CA LEU A 65 -4.41 -17.19 24.90
C LEU A 65 -5.16 -18.25 24.08
N GLN A 66 -6.47 -18.13 23.94
CA GLN A 66 -7.34 -19.03 23.16
C GLN A 66 -7.54 -18.57 21.71
N MET A 67 -6.93 -17.44 21.30
CA MET A 67 -7.09 -16.85 19.97
C MET A 67 -5.79 -16.91 19.14
N PRO A 68 -5.50 -18.04 18.45
CA PRO A 68 -4.29 -18.19 17.64
C PRO A 68 -4.07 -17.10 16.57
N ASN A 69 -5.14 -16.52 16.03
CA ASN A 69 -5.09 -15.46 15.02
C ASN A 69 -4.43 -14.17 15.54
N LEU A 70 -4.57 -13.86 16.83
CA LEU A 70 -3.86 -12.75 17.46
C LEU A 70 -2.34 -12.95 17.40
N TRP A 71 -1.88 -14.20 17.52
CA TRP A 71 -0.46 -14.56 17.53
C TRP A 71 0.14 -14.74 16.13
N SER A 72 -0.68 -14.79 15.08
CA SER A 72 -0.21 -14.92 13.69
C SER A 72 0.27 -13.60 13.08
N HIS A 73 0.02 -12.47 13.76
CA HIS A 73 0.49 -11.14 13.39
C HIS A 73 1.81 -10.83 14.10
N ILE A 74 2.91 -10.92 13.35
CA ILE A 74 4.27 -10.84 13.88
C ILE A 74 4.91 -9.53 13.42
N HIS A 75 5.13 -8.62 14.37
CA HIS A 75 5.78 -7.33 14.12
C HIS A 75 7.19 -7.32 14.74
N LEU A 76 8.21 -7.40 13.90
CA LEU A 76 9.61 -7.43 14.30
C LEU A 76 10.20 -6.03 14.18
N THR A 77 10.18 -5.29 15.28
CA THR A 77 10.76 -3.94 15.40
C THR A 77 11.50 -3.78 16.73
N ARG A 78 12.23 -2.67 16.87
CA ARG A 78 12.96 -2.29 18.10
C ARG A 78 12.65 -0.84 18.45
N SER A 79 12.72 -0.47 19.72
CA SER A 79 12.61 0.94 20.12
C SER A 79 13.87 1.67 19.69
N ILE A 80 13.74 2.98 19.52
CA ILE A 80 14.88 3.87 19.27
C ILE A 80 15.86 3.79 20.45
N GLU A 81 15.35 3.71 21.68
CA GLU A 81 16.16 3.57 22.90
C GLU A 81 16.93 2.24 22.92
N ALA A 82 16.27 1.12 22.60
CA ALA A 82 16.93 -0.20 22.53
C ALA A 82 17.95 -0.26 21.39
N HIS A 83 17.65 0.38 20.26
CA HIS A 83 18.58 0.48 19.14
C HIS A 83 19.84 1.27 19.52
N ARG A 84 19.69 2.40 20.22
CA ARG A 84 20.83 3.23 20.69
C ARG A 84 21.67 2.54 21.76
N ARG A 85 21.05 1.74 22.63
CA ARG A 85 21.72 1.16 23.81
C ARG A 85 22.37 -0.19 23.54
N LEU A 86 21.88 -1.02 22.61
CA LEU A 86 22.28 -2.44 22.54
C LEU A 86 22.34 -2.97 21.09
N LYS A 87 23.47 -2.78 20.41
CA LYS A 87 23.78 -3.50 19.16
C LYS A 87 23.90 -5.02 19.39
N SER A 88 24.30 -5.47 20.57
CA SER A 88 24.61 -6.89 20.87
C SER A 88 23.41 -7.76 21.28
N GLU A 89 22.26 -7.20 21.65
CA GLU A 89 21.13 -7.99 22.21
C GLU A 89 19.98 -8.23 21.23
N VAL A 90 20.26 -8.36 19.92
CA VAL A 90 19.19 -8.65 18.93
C VAL A 90 18.48 -9.96 19.25
N ARG A 91 19.25 -10.98 19.65
CA ARG A 91 18.70 -12.28 20.05
C ARG A 91 17.68 -12.14 21.17
N ARG A 92 18.01 -11.36 22.21
CA ARG A 92 17.11 -11.11 23.34
C ARG A 92 15.83 -10.40 22.91
N SER A 93 15.93 -9.45 22.00
CA SER A 93 14.73 -8.77 21.46
C SER A 93 13.81 -9.68 20.62
N LEU A 94 14.25 -10.89 20.29
CA LEU A 94 13.47 -11.89 19.54
C LEU A 94 13.10 -13.13 20.37
N GLU A 95 13.38 -13.16 21.69
CA GLU A 95 13.10 -14.32 22.55
C GLU A 95 11.61 -14.68 22.63
N TRP A 96 10.72 -13.71 22.38
CA TRP A 96 9.27 -13.92 22.34
C TRP A 96 8.78 -14.61 21.06
N LEU A 97 9.56 -14.56 19.97
CA LEU A 97 9.12 -15.00 18.65
C LEU A 97 8.72 -16.49 18.61
N PRO A 98 9.49 -17.44 19.21
CA PRO A 98 9.06 -18.83 19.30
C PRO A 98 7.69 -18.99 19.97
N THR A 99 7.39 -18.22 21.03
CA THR A 99 6.09 -18.28 21.71
C THR A 99 4.95 -17.84 20.79
N TYR A 100 5.15 -16.77 20.01
CA TYR A 100 4.16 -16.31 19.03
C TYR A 100 3.94 -17.35 17.93
N LEU A 101 5.02 -17.92 17.39
CA LEU A 101 4.94 -18.94 16.35
C LEU A 101 4.19 -20.20 16.84
N ILE A 102 4.46 -20.66 18.07
CA ILE A 102 3.75 -21.80 18.68
C ILE A 102 2.27 -21.47 18.87
N ARG A 103 1.96 -20.30 19.44
CA ARG A 103 0.56 -19.90 19.70
C ARG A 103 -0.24 -19.61 18.43
N SER A 104 0.43 -19.21 17.35
CA SER A 104 -0.21 -19.04 16.04
C SER A 104 -0.65 -20.37 15.40
N ALA A 105 -0.26 -21.52 15.97
CA ALA A 105 -0.54 -22.85 15.45
C ALA A 105 -0.14 -22.97 13.97
N ASP A 106 -1.04 -23.45 13.11
CA ASP A 106 -0.84 -23.57 11.65
C ASP A 106 -1.48 -22.42 10.86
N LEU A 107 -1.94 -21.35 11.53
CA LEU A 107 -2.58 -20.23 10.84
C LEU A 107 -1.62 -19.51 9.90
N PRO A 108 -2.13 -18.88 8.82
CA PRO A 108 -1.31 -18.03 7.98
C PRO A 108 -0.72 -16.86 8.77
N LEU A 109 0.53 -16.51 8.47
CA LEU A 109 1.30 -15.50 9.17
C LEU A 109 1.27 -14.16 8.43
N HIS A 110 1.11 -13.09 9.20
CA HIS A 110 1.20 -11.70 8.75
C HIS A 110 2.47 -11.10 9.36
N VAL A 111 3.53 -11.00 8.56
CA VAL A 111 4.86 -10.66 9.07
C VAL A 111 5.25 -9.26 8.64
N THR A 112 5.57 -8.41 9.61
CA THR A 112 6.19 -7.09 9.39
C THR A 112 7.61 -7.11 9.93
N VAL A 113 8.58 -6.77 9.10
CA VAL A 113 10.00 -6.73 9.44
C VAL A 113 10.52 -5.31 9.32
N ASP A 114 10.90 -4.72 10.43
CA ASP A 114 11.50 -3.38 10.49
C ASP A 114 13.03 -3.46 10.57
N THR A 115 13.66 -3.40 9.40
CA THR A 115 15.12 -3.40 9.26
C THR A 115 15.75 -2.03 9.48
N THR A 116 14.96 -0.98 9.71
CA THR A 116 15.50 0.36 10.03
C THR A 116 16.23 0.34 11.37
N ARG A 117 15.85 -0.59 12.26
CA ARG A 117 16.35 -0.72 13.63
C ARG A 117 16.91 -2.10 13.97
N LEU A 118 16.69 -3.08 13.10
CA LEU A 118 17.14 -4.46 13.27
C LEU A 118 18.05 -4.92 12.11
N PRO A 119 19.09 -5.73 12.37
CA PRO A 119 19.88 -6.35 11.29
C PRO A 119 19.01 -7.32 10.49
N ALA A 120 18.81 -7.02 9.20
CA ALA A 120 17.93 -7.78 8.31
C ALA A 120 18.26 -9.28 8.29
N THR A 121 19.53 -9.63 8.10
CA THR A 121 19.99 -11.03 8.05
C THR A 121 19.64 -11.80 9.32
N THR A 122 19.88 -11.20 10.48
CA THR A 122 19.58 -11.84 11.76
C THR A 122 18.09 -12.10 11.89
N VAL A 123 17.24 -11.11 11.61
CA VAL A 123 15.80 -11.24 11.74
C VAL A 123 15.23 -12.25 10.75
N LEU A 124 15.59 -12.12 9.46
CA LEU A 124 15.10 -12.99 8.40
C LEU A 124 15.44 -14.45 8.68
N ASN A 125 16.65 -14.75 9.16
CA ASN A 125 17.04 -16.13 9.52
C ASN A 125 16.12 -16.78 10.57
N HIS A 126 15.45 -15.99 11.43
CA HIS A 126 14.51 -16.53 12.43
C HIS A 126 13.11 -16.81 11.87
N ILE A 127 12.69 -16.09 10.82
CA ILE A 127 11.32 -16.19 10.28
C ILE A 127 11.22 -16.92 8.94
N LEU A 128 12.30 -16.97 8.16
CA LEU A 128 12.35 -17.68 6.87
C LEU A 128 11.96 -19.16 6.97
N PRO A 129 12.28 -19.91 8.05
CA PRO A 129 11.81 -21.28 8.21
C PRO A 129 10.27 -21.42 8.18
N TYR A 130 9.54 -20.36 8.47
CA TYR A 130 8.07 -20.33 8.52
C TYR A 130 7.44 -19.66 7.28
N SER A 131 8.25 -19.37 6.25
CA SER A 131 7.83 -18.68 5.02
C SER A 131 6.70 -19.35 4.25
N LEU A 132 6.54 -20.67 4.40
CA LEU A 132 5.44 -21.42 3.78
C LEU A 132 4.04 -20.96 4.25
N ARG A 133 3.97 -20.38 5.45
CA ARG A 133 2.74 -19.88 6.06
C ARG A 133 2.49 -18.40 5.81
N TRP A 134 3.42 -17.68 5.18
CA TRP A 134 3.29 -16.23 5.03
C TRP A 134 2.13 -15.91 4.09
N GLN A 135 1.15 -15.16 4.61
CA GLN A 135 0.03 -14.63 3.83
C GLN A 135 0.24 -13.17 3.46
N SER A 136 0.84 -12.39 4.36
CA SER A 136 1.32 -11.05 4.06
C SER A 136 2.72 -10.83 4.60
N PHE A 137 3.54 -10.12 3.82
CA PHE A 137 4.90 -9.77 4.19
C PHE A 137 5.13 -8.27 3.95
N THR A 138 5.50 -7.55 5.00
CA THR A 138 5.84 -6.14 4.97
C THR A 138 7.30 -5.96 5.37
N LEU A 139 8.12 -5.38 4.49
CA LEU A 139 9.52 -5.08 4.74
C LEU A 139 9.71 -3.55 4.86
N LEU A 140 10.09 -3.08 6.04
CA LEU A 140 10.44 -1.68 6.28
C LEU A 140 11.96 -1.54 6.26
N VAL A 141 12.48 -0.68 5.40
CA VAL A 141 13.91 -0.41 5.25
C VAL A 141 14.21 1.05 5.55
N SER A 142 15.44 1.34 6.00
CA SER A 142 15.82 2.73 6.27
C SER A 142 15.88 3.59 5.01
N HIS A 143 16.37 3.01 3.92
CA HIS A 143 16.46 3.63 2.61
C HIS A 143 16.51 2.55 1.52
N VAL A 144 16.15 2.90 0.28
CA VAL A 144 16.18 1.96 -0.87
C VAL A 144 17.53 1.28 -1.08
N GLY A 145 18.64 1.96 -0.76
CA GLY A 145 20.01 1.42 -0.84
C GLY A 145 20.30 0.27 0.14
N SER A 146 19.41 -0.02 1.09
CA SER A 146 19.53 -1.21 1.95
C SER A 146 19.07 -2.50 1.26
N LEU A 147 18.21 -2.40 0.22
CA LEU A 147 17.61 -3.56 -0.45
C LEU A 147 18.62 -4.53 -1.08
N PRO A 148 19.72 -4.10 -1.74
CA PRO A 148 20.70 -5.02 -2.33
C PRO A 148 21.24 -6.06 -1.35
N SER A 149 21.37 -5.72 -0.07
CA SER A 149 21.83 -6.65 0.97
C SER A 149 20.73 -7.61 1.48
N ILE A 150 19.46 -7.27 1.28
CA ILE A 150 18.29 -7.96 1.83
C ILE A 150 17.67 -8.90 0.81
N LEU A 151 17.46 -8.43 -0.43
CA LEU A 151 16.75 -9.18 -1.47
C LEU A 151 17.37 -10.55 -1.79
N PRO A 152 18.71 -10.73 -1.81
CA PRO A 152 19.31 -12.05 -2.02
C PRO A 152 18.91 -13.10 -0.97
N LEU A 153 18.61 -12.67 0.27
CA LEU A 153 18.11 -13.56 1.32
C LEU A 153 16.69 -14.07 1.03
N LEU A 154 15.93 -13.33 0.24
CA LEU A 154 14.54 -13.64 -0.13
C LEU A 154 14.42 -14.35 -1.49
N GLU A 155 15.47 -14.32 -2.32
CA GLU A 155 15.47 -14.87 -3.69
C GLU A 155 14.98 -16.31 -3.76
N LYS A 156 15.51 -17.19 -2.90
CA LYS A 156 15.22 -18.63 -2.88
C LYS A 156 14.09 -19.02 -1.94
N THR A 157 13.45 -18.03 -1.30
CA THR A 157 12.42 -18.29 -0.29
C THR A 157 11.11 -18.71 -0.97
N ARG A 158 10.50 -19.80 -0.48
CA ARG A 158 9.19 -20.28 -0.94
C ARG A 158 8.10 -19.65 -0.10
N VAL A 159 7.17 -18.96 -0.75
CA VAL A 159 6.07 -18.25 -0.09
C VAL A 159 4.74 -18.55 -0.81
N PRO A 160 4.32 -19.83 -0.86
CA PRO A 160 3.18 -20.28 -1.66
C PRO A 160 1.85 -19.65 -1.26
N GLN A 161 1.70 -19.22 -0.01
CA GLN A 161 0.46 -18.62 0.53
C GLN A 161 0.47 -17.09 0.48
N LEU A 162 1.55 -16.46 0.00
CA LEU A 162 1.70 -15.01 0.07
C LEU A 162 0.73 -14.33 -0.89
N ARG A 163 -0.17 -13.51 -0.34
CA ARG A 163 -1.20 -12.75 -1.07
C ARG A 163 -0.88 -11.27 -1.17
N ALA A 164 -0.22 -10.72 -0.15
CA ALA A 164 0.13 -9.31 -0.06
C ALA A 164 1.61 -9.11 0.27
N LEU A 165 2.26 -8.25 -0.50
CA LEU A 165 3.65 -7.83 -0.29
C LEU A 165 3.69 -6.31 -0.17
N SER A 166 4.36 -5.82 0.87
CA SER A 166 4.67 -4.40 1.01
C SER A 166 6.16 -4.20 1.24
N ILE A 167 6.77 -3.26 0.52
CA ILE A 167 8.15 -2.82 0.77
C ILE A 167 8.14 -1.31 0.91
N THR A 168 8.69 -0.83 2.02
CA THR A 168 8.60 0.58 2.39
C THR A 168 9.93 1.13 2.87
N SER A 169 10.34 2.26 2.31
CA SER A 169 11.53 3.01 2.71
C SER A 169 11.16 4.15 3.67
N ASP A 170 11.77 4.16 4.86
CA ASP A 170 11.58 5.20 5.88
C ASP A 170 11.97 6.59 5.37
N ILE A 171 13.06 6.65 4.61
CA ILE A 171 13.59 7.89 4.05
C ILE A 171 13.36 7.88 2.55
N TYR A 172 12.48 8.76 2.09
CA TYR A 172 12.49 9.26 0.71
C TYR A 172 13.24 10.58 0.69
N ARG A 173 14.32 10.66 -0.08
CA ARG A 173 15.01 11.91 -0.38
C ARG A 173 15.42 11.89 -1.83
N ASP A 174 15.16 12.99 -2.53
CA ASP A 174 15.74 13.26 -3.83
C ASP A 174 17.25 13.00 -3.78
N GLY A 175 17.75 12.18 -4.72
CA GLY A 175 19.17 11.81 -4.82
C GLY A 175 19.60 10.60 -3.99
N ILE A 176 18.78 10.07 -3.07
CA ILE A 176 19.02 8.75 -2.48
C ILE A 176 18.49 7.70 -3.45
N VAL A 177 19.29 7.44 -4.48
CA VAL A 177 18.99 6.46 -5.53
C VAL A 177 19.85 5.23 -5.28
N CYS A 178 19.25 4.05 -5.36
CA CYS A 178 20.02 2.83 -5.53
C CYS A 178 20.41 2.75 -7.02
N TYR A 179 21.71 2.78 -7.29
CA TYR A 179 22.23 2.61 -8.66
C TYR A 179 22.44 1.14 -8.99
N GLU A 180 22.53 0.29 -7.96
CA GLU A 180 22.73 -1.14 -8.12
C GLU A 180 21.45 -1.81 -8.66
N PRO A 181 21.60 -2.78 -9.58
CA PRO A 181 20.48 -3.59 -10.02
C PRO A 181 19.97 -4.42 -8.84
N LEU A 182 18.68 -4.30 -8.56
CA LEU A 182 18.03 -5.08 -7.50
C LEU A 182 17.82 -6.52 -7.98
N SER A 183 18.26 -7.48 -7.15
CA SER A 183 18.02 -8.90 -7.41
C SER A 183 16.52 -9.21 -7.40
N PRO A 184 16.05 -10.11 -8.28
CA PRO A 184 14.73 -10.71 -8.11
C PRO A 184 14.59 -11.33 -6.73
N PHE A 185 13.39 -11.30 -6.17
CA PHE A 185 13.10 -11.92 -4.88
C PHE A 185 11.78 -12.68 -4.93
N PHE A 186 11.65 -13.71 -4.08
CA PHE A 186 10.57 -14.69 -4.17
C PHE A 186 10.40 -15.30 -5.57
N ALA A 187 11.52 -15.51 -6.27
CA ALA A 187 11.53 -16.00 -7.65
C ALA A 187 11.03 -17.44 -7.78
N VAL A 188 11.03 -18.21 -6.68
CA VAL A 188 10.71 -19.64 -6.68
C VAL A 188 9.20 -19.90 -6.76
N SER A 189 8.39 -19.21 -5.94
CA SER A 189 6.95 -19.50 -5.84
C SER A 189 6.19 -18.40 -5.11
N THR A 190 5.32 -17.69 -5.83
CA THR A 190 4.35 -16.68 -5.34
C THR A 190 3.00 -16.80 -6.08
N PRO A 191 2.40 -18.01 -6.16
CA PRO A 191 1.23 -18.24 -7.02
C PRO A 191 -0.01 -17.45 -6.60
N GLU A 192 -0.14 -17.16 -5.30
CA GLU A 192 -1.28 -16.45 -4.72
C GLU A 192 -1.06 -14.93 -4.59
N LEU A 193 0.12 -14.43 -4.97
CA LEU A 193 0.44 -13.02 -4.79
C LEU A 193 -0.42 -12.18 -5.70
N SER A 194 -1.21 -11.30 -5.10
CA SER A 194 -2.19 -10.49 -5.82
C SER A 194 -2.16 -9.01 -5.45
N SER A 195 -1.51 -8.65 -4.33
CA SER A 195 -1.36 -7.25 -3.90
C SER A 195 0.11 -6.91 -3.67
N VAL A 196 0.59 -5.86 -4.33
CA VAL A 196 1.93 -5.31 -4.12
C VAL A 196 1.84 -3.82 -3.82
N HIS A 197 2.48 -3.40 -2.73
CA HIS A 197 2.57 -2.02 -2.30
C HIS A 197 4.05 -1.63 -2.21
N LEU A 198 4.47 -0.64 -2.98
CA LEU A 198 5.84 -0.13 -2.98
C LEU A 198 5.80 1.32 -2.55
N HIS A 199 6.55 1.65 -1.49
CA HIS A 199 6.56 2.97 -0.90
C HIS A 199 7.98 3.48 -0.70
N GLY A 200 8.39 4.51 -1.44
CA GLY A 200 9.75 5.06 -1.38
C GLY A 200 10.81 4.11 -1.94
N VAL A 201 10.42 3.08 -2.69
CA VAL A 201 11.31 2.05 -3.25
C VAL A 201 10.97 1.78 -4.70
N TYR A 202 11.93 1.21 -5.43
CA TYR A 202 11.67 0.55 -6.71
C TYR A 202 12.13 -0.90 -6.63
N ILE A 203 11.65 -1.73 -7.55
CA ILE A 203 12.12 -3.11 -7.75
C ILE A 203 12.34 -3.34 -9.24
N LEU A 204 12.86 -4.51 -9.60
CA LEU A 204 13.03 -4.89 -10.99
C LEU A 204 11.67 -5.20 -11.62
N TRP A 205 11.17 -4.29 -12.47
CA TRP A 205 9.81 -4.29 -13.00
C TRP A 205 9.47 -5.53 -13.83
N ASN A 206 10.40 -6.05 -14.61
CA ASN A 206 10.21 -7.24 -15.44
C ASN A 206 10.50 -8.57 -14.72
N ALA A 207 10.68 -8.55 -13.40
CA ALA A 207 11.04 -9.71 -12.61
C ALA A 207 9.93 -10.14 -11.63
N ALA A 208 10.12 -11.32 -11.03
CA ALA A 208 9.32 -11.72 -9.89
C ALA A 208 9.47 -10.69 -8.75
N PRO A 209 8.39 -10.39 -8.00
CA PRO A 209 7.11 -11.10 -8.02
C PRO A 209 5.97 -10.31 -8.72
N LEU A 210 6.27 -9.43 -9.68
CA LEU A 210 5.29 -8.52 -10.31
C LEU A 210 4.46 -9.17 -11.44
N LYS A 211 3.82 -10.31 -11.17
CA LYS A 211 2.96 -11.02 -12.11
C LYS A 211 1.64 -11.40 -11.46
N ASN A 212 0.59 -11.55 -12.26
CA ASN A 212 -0.76 -11.95 -11.84
C ASN A 212 -1.39 -11.04 -10.76
N LEU A 213 -1.00 -9.77 -10.72
CA LEU A 213 -1.47 -8.84 -9.70
C LEU A 213 -2.93 -8.42 -9.92
N ARG A 214 -3.64 -8.18 -8.81
CA ARG A 214 -4.97 -7.55 -8.75
C ARG A 214 -4.91 -6.13 -8.22
N THR A 215 -3.94 -5.86 -7.35
CA THR A 215 -3.68 -4.56 -6.76
C THR A 215 -2.19 -4.23 -6.90
N LEU A 216 -1.91 -3.05 -7.42
CA LEU A 216 -0.58 -2.47 -7.47
C LEU A 216 -0.66 -1.05 -6.92
N GLU A 217 0.12 -0.75 -5.91
CA GLU A 217 0.18 0.59 -5.33
C GLU A 217 1.63 1.08 -5.30
N LEU A 218 1.84 2.25 -5.89
CA LEU A 218 3.15 2.86 -6.06
C LEU A 218 3.14 4.23 -5.42
N HIS A 219 3.98 4.40 -4.42
CA HIS A 219 4.06 5.62 -3.60
C HIS A 219 5.50 6.11 -3.62
N PHE A 220 5.74 7.32 -4.08
CA PHE A 220 7.03 8.00 -4.10
C PHE A 220 8.14 7.10 -4.68
N THR A 221 7.87 6.53 -5.85
CA THR A 221 8.75 5.55 -6.47
C THR A 221 9.96 6.28 -7.04
N SER A 222 11.15 6.03 -6.46
CA SER A 222 12.37 6.75 -6.85
C SER A 222 12.78 6.54 -8.32
N ARG A 223 12.31 5.45 -8.95
CA ARG A 223 12.56 5.13 -10.35
C ARG A 223 11.42 4.35 -10.97
N TRP A 224 10.78 4.95 -11.97
CA TRP A 224 9.76 4.29 -12.77
C TRP A 224 10.38 3.44 -13.89
N PRO A 225 9.67 2.40 -14.36
CA PRO A 225 10.08 1.60 -15.51
C PRO A 225 9.96 2.42 -16.79
N THR A 226 10.71 2.02 -17.81
CA THR A 226 10.46 2.45 -19.19
C THR A 226 9.05 2.04 -19.64
N PHE A 227 8.53 2.67 -20.70
CA PHE A 227 7.21 2.36 -21.24
C PHE A 227 7.05 0.88 -21.60
N THR A 228 8.10 0.26 -22.15
CA THR A 228 8.11 -1.17 -22.50
C THR A 228 8.00 -2.05 -21.26
N GLU A 229 8.82 -1.80 -20.25
CA GLU A 229 8.79 -2.56 -18.99
C GLU A 229 7.45 -2.38 -18.27
N LEU A 230 6.93 -1.15 -18.23
CA LEU A 230 5.62 -0.85 -17.65
C LEU A 230 4.51 -1.65 -18.35
N ARG A 231 4.53 -1.65 -19.68
CA ARG A 231 3.60 -2.45 -20.49
C ARG A 231 3.73 -3.94 -20.20
N ASP A 232 4.94 -4.44 -20.02
CA ASP A 232 5.19 -5.86 -19.75
C ASP A 232 4.70 -6.28 -18.35
N VAL A 233 4.86 -5.41 -17.33
CA VAL A 233 4.27 -5.60 -15.99
C VAL A 233 2.75 -5.77 -16.08
N PHE A 234 2.09 -4.87 -16.80
CA PHE A 234 0.64 -4.90 -16.94
C PHE A 234 0.14 -6.08 -17.78
N ARG A 235 0.87 -6.44 -18.84
CA ARG A 235 0.60 -7.67 -19.62
C ARG A 235 0.75 -8.93 -18.77
N ALA A 236 1.70 -8.93 -17.84
CA ALA A 236 1.88 -10.03 -16.90
C ALA A 236 0.83 -10.03 -15.77
N SER A 237 0.00 -8.98 -15.66
CA SER A 237 -1.05 -8.83 -14.64
C SER A 237 -2.40 -8.47 -15.27
N PRO A 238 -2.97 -9.32 -16.16
CA PRO A 238 -4.20 -9.01 -16.89
C PRO A 238 -5.45 -8.90 -16.00
N GLN A 239 -5.36 -9.38 -14.75
CA GLN A 239 -6.43 -9.31 -13.75
C GLN A 239 -6.33 -8.06 -12.85
N LEU A 240 -5.44 -7.11 -13.14
CA LEU A 240 -5.27 -5.91 -12.32
C LEU A 240 -6.57 -5.10 -12.26
N ARG A 241 -7.09 -4.88 -11.04
CA ARG A 241 -8.35 -4.17 -10.76
C ARG A 241 -8.13 -2.83 -10.09
N ARG A 242 -7.11 -2.71 -9.26
CA ARG A 242 -6.77 -1.50 -8.51
C ARG A 242 -5.35 -1.07 -8.82
N PHE A 243 -5.20 0.19 -9.24
CA PHE A 243 -3.91 0.81 -9.46
C PHE A 243 -3.87 2.17 -8.76
N VAL A 244 -2.89 2.37 -7.88
CA VAL A 244 -2.70 3.60 -7.10
C VAL A 244 -1.32 4.17 -7.39
N ILE A 245 -1.27 5.47 -7.68
CA ILE A 245 -0.05 6.22 -7.99
C ILE A 245 -0.02 7.48 -7.14
N HIS A 246 0.89 7.53 -6.17
CA HIS A 246 1.15 8.74 -5.37
C HIS A 246 2.58 9.17 -5.66
N ASP A 247 2.81 10.12 -6.56
CA ASP A 247 4.17 10.41 -7.04
C ASP A 247 4.34 11.81 -7.67
N ASP A 248 5.60 12.18 -7.96
CA ASP A 248 5.90 13.30 -8.86
C ASP A 248 5.63 12.89 -10.32
N ILE A 249 4.46 13.28 -10.80
CA ILE A 249 3.94 12.91 -12.12
C ILE A 249 4.87 13.39 -13.25
N THR A 250 5.60 14.49 -13.06
CA THR A 250 6.51 15.02 -14.09
C THR A 250 7.73 14.11 -14.25
N GLU A 251 8.36 13.77 -13.13
CA GLU A 251 9.52 12.87 -13.11
C GLU A 251 9.14 11.45 -13.54
N LEU A 252 7.96 10.98 -13.12
CA LEU A 252 7.37 9.72 -13.58
C LEU A 252 7.29 9.66 -15.11
N LEU A 253 6.64 10.64 -15.75
CA LEU A 253 6.46 10.66 -17.19
C LEU A 253 7.79 10.70 -17.95
N ARG A 254 8.79 11.42 -17.39
CA ARG A 254 10.14 11.47 -17.94
C ARG A 254 10.83 10.10 -17.92
N HIS A 255 10.68 9.33 -16.84
CA HIS A 255 11.25 7.98 -16.73
C HIS A 255 10.54 6.96 -17.61
N VAL A 256 9.21 7.07 -17.73
CA VAL A 256 8.44 6.17 -18.58
C VAL A 256 8.83 6.35 -20.04
N ASP A 257 9.14 7.57 -20.49
CA ASP A 257 9.64 7.86 -21.84
C ASP A 257 8.73 7.23 -22.93
N GLN A 258 7.48 7.70 -22.98
CA GLN A 258 6.51 7.18 -23.93
C GLN A 258 7.00 7.42 -25.38
N PRO A 259 7.00 6.39 -26.25
CA PRO A 259 7.39 6.56 -27.65
C PRO A 259 6.57 7.64 -28.38
N LEU A 260 7.16 8.29 -29.38
CA LEU A 260 6.53 9.35 -30.17
C LEU A 260 5.22 8.93 -30.86
N SER A 261 5.04 7.64 -31.14
CA SER A 261 3.79 7.08 -31.66
C SER A 261 2.64 7.10 -30.65
N LYS A 262 2.91 7.50 -29.40
CA LYS A 262 2.00 7.55 -28.26
C LYS A 262 1.17 6.27 -28.09
N PRO A 263 1.83 5.08 -28.08
CA PRO A 263 1.11 3.84 -27.87
C PRO A 263 0.48 3.84 -26.47
N LYS A 264 -0.70 3.22 -26.36
CA LYS A 264 -1.39 3.07 -25.07
C LYS A 264 -1.20 1.67 -24.50
N ILE A 265 -1.17 1.58 -23.17
CA ILE A 265 -1.16 0.34 -22.41
C ILE A 265 -2.61 -0.02 -22.09
N GLU A 266 -3.04 -1.19 -22.53
CA GLU A 266 -4.40 -1.67 -22.26
C GLU A 266 -4.52 -2.24 -20.83
N LEU A 267 -5.42 -1.66 -20.04
CA LEU A 267 -5.75 -2.15 -18.70
C LEU A 267 -7.21 -2.62 -18.67
N GLY A 268 -7.50 -3.69 -19.41
CA GLY A 268 -8.86 -4.17 -19.68
C GLY A 268 -9.67 -4.62 -18.45
N SER A 269 -9.01 -4.87 -17.31
CA SER A 269 -9.66 -5.29 -16.05
C SER A 269 -9.67 -4.20 -14.97
N LEU A 270 -9.04 -3.06 -15.22
CA LEU A 270 -8.87 -2.02 -14.20
C LEU A 270 -10.21 -1.34 -13.90
N ARG A 271 -10.58 -1.33 -12.63
CA ARG A 271 -11.82 -0.73 -12.12
C ARG A 271 -11.58 0.49 -11.27
N TYR A 272 -10.44 0.56 -10.60
CA TYR A 272 -10.09 1.65 -9.70
C TYR A 272 -8.72 2.21 -10.07
N LEU A 273 -8.68 3.51 -10.35
CA LEU A 273 -7.46 4.27 -10.56
C LEU A 273 -7.43 5.44 -9.58
N GLU A 274 -6.36 5.55 -8.81
CA GLU A 274 -6.10 6.69 -7.94
C GLU A 274 -4.75 7.32 -8.28
N ILE A 275 -4.75 8.63 -8.44
CA ILE A 275 -3.57 9.43 -8.72
C ILE A 275 -3.53 10.58 -7.72
N GLU A 276 -2.46 10.63 -6.94
CA GLU A 276 -2.14 11.75 -6.05
C GLU A 276 -0.88 12.43 -6.54
N ALA A 277 -1.01 13.71 -6.89
CA ALA A 277 0.08 14.48 -7.48
C ALA A 277 0.97 15.12 -6.41
N TYR A 278 2.15 14.54 -6.21
CA TYR A 278 3.19 15.13 -5.38
C TYR A 278 4.06 16.11 -6.19
N ARG A 279 4.55 17.18 -5.56
CA ARG A 279 5.34 18.22 -6.26
C ARG A 279 6.54 18.63 -5.42
N VAL A 280 7.74 18.22 -5.81
CA VAL A 280 8.96 18.61 -5.09
C VAL A 280 9.28 20.10 -5.27
N ARG A 281 8.90 20.69 -6.41
CA ARG A 281 9.30 22.07 -6.79
C ARG A 281 8.16 22.95 -7.27
N GLY A 282 6.94 22.66 -6.84
CA GLY A 282 5.75 23.44 -7.22
C GLY A 282 5.40 23.40 -8.71
N GLY A 283 5.96 22.46 -9.48
CA GLY A 283 5.70 22.28 -10.90
C GLY A 283 4.23 21.97 -11.25
N HIS A 284 3.96 21.80 -12.54
CA HIS A 284 2.67 21.32 -13.02
C HIS A 284 2.71 19.80 -13.15
N ALA A 285 1.72 19.11 -12.60
CA ALA A 285 1.55 17.68 -12.79
C ALA A 285 0.71 17.42 -14.05
N ASP A 286 1.32 16.83 -15.09
CA ASP A 286 0.61 16.46 -16.32
C ASP A 286 -0.16 15.14 -16.14
N VAL A 287 -1.15 15.17 -15.24
CA VAL A 287 -2.02 14.04 -14.93
C VAL A 287 -2.79 13.56 -16.16
N ALA A 288 -3.09 14.47 -17.10
CA ALA A 288 -3.77 14.10 -18.34
C ALA A 288 -2.89 13.21 -19.22
N SER A 289 -1.61 13.56 -19.41
CA SER A 289 -0.67 12.70 -20.14
C SER A 289 -0.46 11.36 -19.44
N LEU A 290 -0.40 11.33 -18.10
CA LEU A 290 -0.31 10.08 -17.34
C LEU A 290 -1.51 9.17 -17.59
N ILE A 291 -2.74 9.68 -17.48
CA ILE A 291 -3.94 8.90 -17.83
C ILE A 291 -3.90 8.49 -19.31
N GLY A 292 -3.34 9.35 -20.17
CA GLY A 292 -3.20 9.15 -21.61
C GLY A 292 -2.30 7.98 -21.99
N LEU A 293 -1.45 7.50 -21.07
CA LEU A 293 -0.68 6.28 -21.24
C LEU A 293 -1.57 5.03 -21.33
N PHE A 294 -2.81 5.08 -20.84
CA PHE A 294 -3.64 3.90 -20.64
C PHE A 294 -4.92 3.91 -21.49
N THR A 295 -5.39 2.70 -21.83
CA THR A 295 -6.76 2.45 -22.28
C THR A 295 -7.51 1.80 -21.13
N LEU A 296 -8.57 2.46 -20.65
CA LEU A 296 -9.25 2.13 -19.38
C LEU A 296 -10.74 1.78 -19.58
N PRO A 297 -11.07 0.74 -20.37
CA PRO A 297 -12.44 0.49 -20.83
C PRO A 297 -13.39 0.05 -19.71
N ARG A 298 -12.86 -0.41 -18.57
CA ARG A 298 -13.64 -0.89 -17.43
C ARG A 298 -13.49 -0.05 -16.16
N LEU A 299 -12.94 1.16 -16.27
CA LEU A 299 -12.74 2.02 -15.12
C LEU A 299 -14.08 2.41 -14.52
N GLU A 300 -14.29 2.05 -13.25
CA GLU A 300 -15.49 2.34 -12.48
C GLU A 300 -15.26 3.52 -11.53
N THR A 301 -14.05 3.70 -11.02
CA THR A 301 -13.69 4.75 -10.05
C THR A 301 -12.39 5.44 -10.44
N LEU A 302 -12.43 6.76 -10.54
CA LEU A 302 -11.26 7.63 -10.74
C LEU A 302 -11.13 8.58 -9.55
N VAL A 303 -9.99 8.52 -8.87
CA VAL A 303 -9.65 9.41 -7.74
C VAL A 303 -8.44 10.25 -8.12
N LEU A 304 -8.58 11.57 -8.07
CA LEU A 304 -7.52 12.53 -8.37
C LEU A 304 -7.32 13.44 -7.15
N ARG A 305 -6.13 13.39 -6.55
CA ARG A 305 -5.80 14.14 -5.34
C ARG A 305 -4.70 15.15 -5.56
N GLU A 306 -4.77 16.24 -4.81
CA GLU A 306 -3.78 17.30 -4.82
C GLU A 306 -3.61 17.97 -6.20
N LEU A 307 -4.67 18.06 -7.03
CA LEU A 307 -4.60 18.75 -8.33
C LEU A 307 -4.79 20.26 -8.18
N LYS A 308 -4.00 21.05 -8.93
CA LYS A 308 -4.26 22.48 -9.16
C LYS A 308 -5.45 22.64 -10.11
N THR A 309 -6.14 23.77 -10.03
CA THR A 309 -7.31 24.07 -10.89
C THR A 309 -7.01 23.94 -12.38
N GLY A 310 -5.84 24.42 -12.84
CA GLY A 310 -5.44 24.31 -14.24
C GLY A 310 -5.20 22.87 -14.70
N GLU A 311 -4.64 22.02 -13.84
CA GLU A 311 -4.37 20.61 -14.15
C GLU A 311 -5.68 19.81 -14.23
N TRP A 312 -6.60 20.04 -13.28
CA TRP A 312 -7.94 19.47 -13.36
C TRP A 312 -8.68 19.94 -14.60
N THR A 313 -8.62 21.23 -14.93
CA THR A 313 -9.27 21.78 -16.14
C THR A 313 -8.74 21.08 -17.39
N ASN A 314 -7.43 20.81 -17.46
CA ASN A 314 -6.82 20.08 -18.56
C ASN A 314 -7.32 18.63 -18.65
N VAL A 315 -7.34 17.89 -17.53
CA VAL A 315 -7.90 16.53 -17.46
C VAL A 315 -9.38 16.53 -17.89
N ALA A 316 -10.17 17.46 -17.36
CA ALA A 316 -11.59 17.57 -17.65
C ALA A 316 -11.85 17.87 -19.14
N MET A 317 -11.06 18.76 -19.73
CA MET A 317 -11.16 19.08 -21.15
C MET A 317 -10.80 17.90 -22.05
N ILE A 318 -9.66 17.25 -21.80
CA ILE A 318 -9.15 16.13 -22.63
C ILE A 318 -10.09 14.93 -22.57
N TYR A 319 -10.64 14.63 -21.39
CA TYR A 319 -11.48 13.46 -21.16
C TYR A 319 -12.98 13.78 -21.07
N GLY A 320 -13.42 14.96 -21.49
CA GLY A 320 -14.83 15.35 -21.48
C GLY A 320 -15.52 15.20 -20.12
N LEU A 321 -14.79 15.42 -19.01
CA LEU A 321 -15.33 15.42 -17.65
C LEU A 321 -15.87 16.82 -17.30
N PRO A 322 -16.80 16.95 -16.34
CA PRO A 322 -17.30 18.26 -15.94
C PRO A 322 -16.19 19.09 -15.28
N THR A 323 -16.08 20.36 -15.65
CA THR A 323 -15.08 21.27 -15.06
C THR A 323 -15.27 21.50 -13.56
N ASP A 324 -16.51 21.43 -13.07
CA ASP A 324 -16.80 21.34 -11.64
C ASP A 324 -17.04 19.86 -11.27
N PRO A 325 -16.12 19.22 -10.53
CA PRO A 325 -16.22 17.79 -10.22
C PRO A 325 -17.46 17.47 -9.37
N ARG A 326 -18.00 18.43 -8.61
CA ARG A 326 -19.24 18.27 -7.84
C ARG A 326 -20.48 18.08 -8.73
N LYS A 327 -20.40 18.48 -9.99
CA LYS A 327 -21.47 18.27 -10.98
C LYS A 327 -21.44 16.87 -11.59
N PHE A 328 -20.45 16.05 -11.25
CA PHE A 328 -20.44 14.65 -11.63
C PHE A 328 -21.53 13.89 -10.86
N GLN A 329 -22.71 13.79 -11.46
CA GLN A 329 -23.81 12.99 -10.96
C GLN A 329 -24.12 11.89 -11.95
N ILE A 330 -24.04 10.65 -11.50
CA ILE A 330 -24.52 9.52 -12.27
C ILE A 330 -25.98 9.36 -11.96
N ARG A 331 -26.82 9.83 -12.87
CA ARG A 331 -28.22 9.45 -12.84
C ARG A 331 -28.30 8.03 -13.39
N PRO A 332 -28.68 7.01 -12.59
CA PRO A 332 -28.98 5.72 -13.15
C PRO A 332 -30.10 5.92 -14.17
N SER A 333 -29.82 5.62 -15.44
CA SER A 333 -30.80 5.69 -16.53
C SER A 333 -31.91 4.65 -16.28
N ARG A 334 -32.87 5.00 -15.44
CA ARG A 334 -34.15 4.30 -15.34
C ARG A 334 -35.05 4.90 -16.41
N ARG A 335 -35.07 4.23 -17.58
CA ARG A 335 -36.15 4.26 -18.59
C ARG A 335 -36.93 5.59 -18.63
N SER A 336 -36.34 6.65 -19.19
CA SER A 336 -37.10 7.85 -19.55
C SER A 336 -37.02 8.00 -21.06
N THR A 337 -38.12 7.68 -21.74
CA THR A 337 -38.26 7.79 -23.20
C THR A 337 -38.37 9.22 -23.69
N ASP A 338 -38.60 10.20 -22.81
CA ASP A 338 -38.66 11.61 -23.20
C ASP A 338 -38.06 12.46 -22.09
N TYR A 339 -36.84 12.98 -22.30
CA TYR A 339 -36.43 14.30 -21.79
C TYR A 339 -35.05 14.64 -22.39
N ARG A 340 -34.99 15.72 -23.17
CA ARG A 340 -33.74 16.34 -23.67
C ARG A 340 -32.98 17.03 -22.53
N ALA A 341 -32.63 16.29 -21.48
CA ALA A 341 -31.59 16.74 -20.56
C ALA A 341 -30.24 16.52 -21.25
N SER A 342 -29.38 17.54 -21.27
CA SER A 342 -27.99 17.44 -21.73
C SER A 342 -27.24 16.46 -20.82
N VAL A 343 -27.39 15.17 -21.10
CA VAL A 343 -26.60 14.11 -20.48
C VAL A 343 -25.18 14.35 -20.95
N PHE A 344 -24.31 14.77 -20.02
CA PHE A 344 -22.88 14.70 -20.24
C PHE A 344 -22.55 13.25 -20.55
N ARG A 345 -22.33 12.93 -21.84
CA ARG A 345 -21.78 11.64 -22.20
C ARG A 345 -20.36 11.68 -21.67
N VAL A 346 -20.11 10.89 -20.62
CA VAL A 346 -18.75 10.57 -20.20
C VAL A 346 -17.99 10.16 -21.45
N SER A 347 -16.82 10.76 -21.69
CA SER A 347 -16.00 10.50 -22.87
C SER A 347 -15.89 9.00 -23.14
N ASP A 348 -15.78 8.64 -24.42
CA ASP A 348 -15.48 7.27 -24.87
C ASP A 348 -14.24 6.68 -24.17
N SER A 349 -13.43 7.52 -23.53
CA SER A 349 -12.29 7.13 -22.70
C SER A 349 -12.66 6.33 -21.44
N PHE A 350 -13.81 6.61 -20.80
CA PHE A 350 -14.24 5.95 -19.55
C PHE A 350 -15.71 5.53 -19.58
N PRO A 351 -16.10 4.56 -20.41
CA PRO A 351 -17.51 4.23 -20.65
C PRO A 351 -18.25 3.71 -19.41
N LEU A 352 -17.53 3.18 -18.40
CA LEU A 352 -18.10 2.64 -17.16
C LEU A 352 -17.84 3.51 -15.92
N LEU A 353 -17.32 4.73 -16.08
CA LEU A 353 -16.93 5.55 -14.94
C LEU A 353 -18.16 5.88 -14.08
N SER A 354 -18.15 5.34 -12.86
CA SER A 354 -19.24 5.43 -11.89
C SER A 354 -18.99 6.47 -10.78
N THR A 355 -17.72 6.67 -10.46
CA THR A 355 -17.30 7.47 -9.30
C THR A 355 -16.12 8.33 -9.70
N LEU A 356 -16.23 9.63 -9.47
CA LEU A 356 -15.17 10.60 -9.68
C LEU A 356 -14.96 11.37 -8.38
N ILE A 357 -13.75 11.27 -7.82
CA ILE A 357 -13.36 12.01 -6.62
C ILE A 357 -12.21 12.91 -7.01
N VAL A 358 -12.38 14.22 -6.82
CA VAL A 358 -11.32 15.20 -7.06
C VAL A 358 -11.12 16.01 -5.79
N SER A 359 -9.89 16.05 -5.31
CA SER A 359 -9.48 16.93 -4.21
C SER A 359 -8.36 17.85 -4.68
N SER A 360 -8.38 19.10 -4.19
CA SER A 360 -7.45 20.14 -4.60
C SER A 360 -6.61 20.60 -3.43
N SER A 361 -5.32 20.82 -3.69
CA SER A 361 -4.33 21.27 -2.71
C SER A 361 -4.58 22.69 -2.18
N SER A 362 -5.41 23.48 -2.86
CA SER A 362 -5.71 24.88 -2.51
C SER A 362 -6.75 25.06 -1.40
N PHE A 363 -7.24 23.98 -0.77
CA PHE A 363 -8.27 24.03 0.28
C PHE A 363 -7.78 23.64 1.69
N SER A 364 -6.48 23.55 1.93
CA SER A 364 -5.91 23.29 3.26
C SER A 364 -5.99 24.48 4.24
N GLY A 365 -7.12 25.18 4.24
CA GLY A 365 -7.52 26.21 5.21
C GLY A 365 -8.91 26.00 5.84
N GLY A 366 -9.64 24.92 5.53
CA GLY A 366 -10.93 24.67 6.19
C GLY A 366 -11.61 23.37 5.76
N THR A 367 -11.50 22.34 6.59
CA THR A 367 -12.34 21.15 6.50
C THR A 367 -13.77 21.52 6.93
N ILE A 368 -14.73 21.44 6.02
CA ILE A 368 -16.15 21.40 6.36
C ILE A 368 -16.55 19.93 6.33
N HIS A 369 -16.95 19.41 7.50
CA HIS A 369 -17.55 18.08 7.65
C HIS A 369 -19.00 18.05 7.17
#